data_AF-A0A6C0C888-F1
#
_entry.id   AF-A0A6C0C888-F1
#
_cell.length_a   1.000
_cell.length_b   1.000
_cell.length_c   1.000
_cell.angle_alpha   90.00
_cell.angle_beta   90.00
_cell.angle_gamma   90.00
#
_symmetry.space_group_name_H-M   'P 1'
#
loop_
_entity.id
_entity.type
_entity.pdbx_description
1 polymer ?
#
loop_
_entity_poly.entity_id
_entity_poly.type
_entity_poly.pdbx_seq_one_letter_code
_entity_poly.pdbx_strand_id
1 'polypeptide(L)'
;MLSLCDDILKHISLFLTDREKIILTMVCLTLDPLKYKLRFCEKIFVESIKHLSYFDNFENVELPCAGYFCPKYAKHVHLIAHTTDISNNITHLKFSYCFNKSIENVIPSSVTHLKFGHYFNQPIQNNVPTSVTHLSFGFHFDQPIENAIPNSVTHLSFGFCFNQKIEGNIPSSVTHLTLDYHFDQPINKLPKTVTQIILDQKYMTPISEIVLPRIVWT
;
A
#
# COMPACT_ATOMS: atom_id res chain seq x y z
N MET A 1 34.73 -0.59 -33.76
CA MET A 1 34.09 -0.41 -32.44
C MET A 1 32.62 -0.75 -32.63
N LEU A 2 32.17 -1.92 -32.16
CA LEU A 2 30.77 -2.34 -32.32
C LEU A 2 29.92 -1.45 -31.41
N SER A 3 29.02 -0.64 -31.98
CA SER A 3 28.03 0.06 -31.17
C SER A 3 27.08 -0.98 -30.60
N LEU A 4 27.12 -1.21 -29.30
CA LEU A 4 26.14 -2.05 -28.64
C LEU A 4 24.76 -1.38 -28.83
N CYS A 5 23.79 -2.13 -29.35
CA CYS A 5 22.48 -1.57 -29.67
C CYS A 5 21.76 -1.13 -28.40
N ASP A 6 21.21 0.10 -28.41
CA ASP A 6 20.41 0.66 -27.30
C ASP A 6 19.29 -0.28 -26.85
N ASP A 7 18.70 -1.05 -27.77
CA ASP A 7 17.62 -1.98 -27.48
C ASP A 7 18.12 -3.21 -26.70
N ILE A 8 19.33 -3.67 -26.97
CA ILE A 8 19.97 -4.74 -26.19
C ILE A 8 20.24 -4.26 -24.77
N LEU A 9 20.74 -3.04 -24.62
CA LEU A 9 21.02 -2.46 -23.29
C LEU A 9 19.75 -2.20 -22.48
N LYS A 10 18.68 -1.75 -23.13
CA LYS A 10 17.36 -1.66 -22.49
C LYS A 10 16.86 -3.04 -22.06
N HIS A 11 17.03 -4.07 -22.89
CA HIS A 11 16.61 -5.42 -22.51
C HIS A 11 17.44 -5.96 -21.34
N ILE A 12 18.77 -5.78 -21.34
CA ILE A 12 19.64 -6.12 -20.21
C ILE A 12 19.17 -5.40 -18.95
N SER A 13 18.80 -4.11 -19.05
CA SER A 13 18.37 -3.32 -17.89
C SER A 13 17.12 -3.88 -17.19
N LEU A 14 16.31 -4.71 -17.86
CA LEU A 14 15.16 -5.38 -17.25
C LEU A 14 15.57 -6.41 -16.19
N PHE A 15 16.81 -6.89 -16.25
CA PHE A 15 17.39 -7.86 -15.32
C PHE A 15 18.31 -7.24 -14.27
N LEU A 16 18.44 -5.90 -14.26
CA LEU A 16 19.28 -5.16 -13.33
C LEU A 16 18.44 -4.44 -12.28
N THR A 17 18.95 -4.37 -11.06
CA THR A 17 18.49 -3.41 -10.04
C THR A 17 18.73 -1.98 -10.50
N ASP A 18 18.06 -1.00 -9.91
CA ASP A 18 18.27 0.40 -10.26
C ASP A 18 19.68 0.87 -9.93
N ARG A 19 20.24 0.36 -8.83
CA ARG A 19 21.65 0.58 -8.50
C ARG A 19 22.58 0.06 -9.59
N GLU A 20 22.36 -1.16 -10.07
CA GLU A 20 23.18 -1.75 -11.14
C GLU A 20 22.99 -1.02 -12.47
N LYS A 21 21.77 -0.56 -12.80
CA LYS A 21 21.52 0.30 -13.96
C LYS A 21 22.36 1.57 -13.88
N ILE A 22 22.36 2.25 -12.73
CA ILE A 22 23.16 3.48 -12.54
C ILE A 22 24.65 3.17 -12.72
N ILE A 23 25.16 2.12 -12.07
CA ILE A 23 26.56 1.68 -12.20
C ILE A 23 26.91 1.40 -13.67
N LEU A 24 26.04 0.69 -14.40
CA LEU A 24 26.23 0.41 -15.82
C LEU A 24 26.40 1.70 -16.64
N THR A 25 25.58 2.71 -16.38
CA THR A 25 25.69 4.00 -17.10
C THR A 25 26.98 4.76 -16.76
N MET A 26 27.60 4.50 -15.61
CA MET A 26 28.84 5.14 -15.18
C MET A 26 30.11 4.46 -15.70
N VAL A 27 30.00 3.29 -16.37
CA VAL A 27 31.17 2.53 -16.82
C VAL A 27 31.98 3.27 -17.89
N CYS A 28 31.33 3.95 -18.82
CA CYS A 28 32.01 4.75 -19.84
C CYS A 28 31.12 5.84 -20.44
N LEU A 29 31.75 6.82 -21.12
CA LEU A 29 31.06 7.96 -21.73
C LEU A 29 29.99 7.56 -22.76
N THR A 30 30.15 6.41 -23.41
CA THR A 30 29.17 5.90 -24.38
C THR A 30 27.87 5.43 -23.69
N LEU A 31 27.96 4.94 -22.45
CA LEU A 31 26.82 4.42 -21.69
C LEU A 31 26.15 5.48 -20.81
N ASP A 32 26.85 6.57 -20.50
CA ASP A 32 26.32 7.67 -19.66
C ASP A 32 24.95 8.20 -20.12
N PRO A 33 24.67 8.40 -21.43
CA PRO A 33 23.38 8.89 -21.89
C PRO A 33 22.19 7.94 -21.60
N LEU A 34 22.44 6.67 -21.27
CA LEU A 34 21.37 5.71 -21.00
C LEU A 34 20.59 6.05 -19.74
N LYS A 35 21.17 6.76 -18.76
CA LYS A 35 20.47 7.12 -17.51
C LYS A 35 19.23 7.99 -17.78
N TYR A 36 19.20 8.70 -18.91
CA TYR A 36 18.06 9.49 -19.37
C TYR A 36 16.99 8.67 -20.08
N LYS A 37 17.29 7.43 -20.49
CA LYS A 37 16.37 6.53 -21.20
C LYS A 37 15.85 5.39 -20.32
N LEU A 38 16.62 5.00 -19.30
CA LEU A 38 16.27 3.91 -18.39
C LEU A 38 15.17 4.33 -17.41
N ARG A 39 14.38 3.35 -16.98
CA ARG A 39 13.38 3.50 -15.92
C ARG A 39 13.89 2.89 -14.62
N PHE A 40 13.63 3.60 -13.53
CA PHE A 40 14.01 3.22 -12.18
C PHE A 40 12.75 2.93 -11.38
N CYS A 41 12.55 1.68 -10.98
CA CYS A 41 11.30 1.17 -10.42
C CYS A 41 11.39 0.79 -8.93
N GLU A 42 12.60 0.74 -8.37
CA GLU A 42 12.82 0.51 -6.94
C GLU A 42 12.37 1.74 -6.14
N LYS A 43 11.81 1.50 -4.96
CA LYS A 43 11.33 2.58 -4.09
C LYS A 43 12.51 3.45 -3.65
N ILE A 44 12.44 4.74 -3.92
CA ILE A 44 13.46 5.71 -3.53
C ILE A 44 12.86 6.94 -2.87
N PHE A 45 13.60 7.51 -1.92
CA PHE A 45 13.21 8.76 -1.28
C PHE A 45 13.45 9.94 -2.23
N VAL A 46 12.44 10.80 -2.42
CA VAL A 46 12.46 11.86 -3.43
C VAL A 46 13.61 12.85 -3.23
N GLU A 47 13.99 13.10 -1.98
CA GLU A 47 15.12 13.98 -1.62
C GLU A 47 16.45 13.50 -2.21
N SER A 48 16.64 12.17 -2.34
CA SER A 48 17.86 11.59 -2.90
C SER A 48 17.99 11.79 -4.40
N ILE A 49 16.90 12.12 -5.10
CA ILE A 49 16.85 12.16 -6.57
C ILE A 49 16.41 13.50 -7.15
N LYS A 50 15.87 14.43 -6.34
CA LYS A 50 15.27 15.70 -6.81
C LYS A 50 16.20 16.61 -7.61
N HIS A 51 17.51 16.42 -7.49
CA HIS A 51 18.54 17.21 -8.18
C HIS A 51 19.03 16.55 -9.47
N LEU A 52 18.63 15.31 -9.75
CA LEU A 52 19.07 14.57 -10.92
C LEU A 52 18.36 15.09 -12.17
N SER A 53 19.10 15.30 -13.25
CA SER A 53 18.56 15.74 -14.54
C SER A 53 17.60 14.72 -15.20
N TYR A 54 17.61 13.47 -14.74
CA TYR A 54 16.71 12.40 -15.14
C TYR A 54 15.69 12.04 -14.04
N PHE A 55 15.38 12.99 -13.14
CA PHE A 55 14.42 12.83 -12.05
C PHE A 55 13.08 12.21 -12.48
N ASP A 56 12.57 12.59 -13.65
CA ASP A 56 11.28 12.08 -14.16
C ASP A 56 11.28 10.57 -14.47
N ASN A 57 12.45 9.92 -14.53
CA ASN A 57 12.57 8.50 -14.86
C ASN A 57 12.32 7.54 -13.68
N PHE A 58 12.11 8.07 -12.47
CA PHE A 58 11.81 7.28 -11.28
C PHE A 58 10.29 7.05 -11.14
N GLU A 59 9.90 5.78 -11.13
CA GLU A 59 8.49 5.36 -11.13
C GLU A 59 7.94 5.11 -9.72
N ASN A 60 8.80 4.88 -8.72
CA ASN A 60 8.40 4.55 -7.35
C ASN A 60 9.11 5.45 -6.34
N VAL A 61 8.38 6.44 -5.82
CA VAL A 61 8.94 7.49 -4.96
C VAL A 61 8.23 7.61 -3.62
N GLU A 62 9.01 7.96 -2.60
CA GLU A 62 8.52 8.31 -1.28
C GLU A 62 8.72 9.78 -0.99
N LEU A 63 7.64 10.45 -0.61
CA LEU A 63 7.59 11.86 -0.27
C LEU A 63 7.68 12.03 1.27
N PRO A 64 8.49 12.98 1.76
CA PRO A 64 8.56 13.30 3.19
C PRO A 64 7.25 13.91 3.73
N CYS A 65 6.61 14.78 2.95
CA CYS A 65 5.36 15.44 3.28
C CYS A 65 4.65 15.96 2.01
N ALA A 66 3.47 16.54 2.17
CA ALA A 66 2.71 17.15 1.09
C ALA A 66 3.47 18.36 0.49
N GLY A 67 3.20 18.66 -0.80
CA GLY A 67 3.78 19.80 -1.51
C GLY A 67 5.12 19.53 -2.21
N TYR A 68 5.68 18.32 -2.08
CA TYR A 68 6.89 17.91 -2.80
C TYR A 68 6.62 17.67 -4.29
N PHE A 69 7.58 18.06 -5.14
CA PHE A 69 7.56 17.73 -6.56
C PHE A 69 7.68 16.21 -6.74
N CYS A 70 6.88 15.69 -7.66
CA CYS A 70 6.84 14.28 -7.99
C CYS A 70 7.35 14.08 -9.42
N PRO A 71 8.11 13.01 -9.70
CA PRO A 71 8.49 12.68 -11.07
C PRO A 71 7.26 12.60 -11.97
N LYS A 72 7.36 13.17 -13.17
CA LYS A 72 6.25 13.19 -14.14
C LYS A 72 5.71 11.79 -14.47
N TYR A 73 6.57 10.78 -14.45
CA TYR A 73 6.21 9.39 -14.77
C TYR A 73 6.12 8.48 -13.54
N ALA A 74 6.00 9.05 -12.34
CA ALA A 74 5.79 8.28 -11.12
C ALA A 74 4.46 7.50 -11.19
N LYS A 75 4.53 6.20 -10.92
CA LYS A 75 3.38 5.28 -10.84
C LYS A 75 3.01 4.99 -9.38
N HIS A 76 4.02 4.92 -8.52
CA HIS A 76 3.87 4.66 -7.10
C HIS A 76 4.40 5.85 -6.32
N VAL A 77 3.49 6.57 -5.66
CA VAL A 77 3.81 7.78 -4.88
C VAL A 77 3.37 7.52 -3.45
N HIS A 78 4.35 7.36 -2.58
CA HIS A 78 4.17 7.06 -1.16
C HIS A 78 4.20 8.36 -0.35
N LEU A 79 3.22 8.56 0.52
CA LEU A 79 3.16 9.71 1.43
C LEU A 79 2.81 9.26 2.85
N ILE A 80 3.54 9.80 3.83
CA ILE A 80 3.14 9.78 5.24
C ILE A 80 2.41 11.09 5.56
N ALA A 81 1.09 11.00 5.75
CA ALA A 81 0.24 12.16 6.00
C ALA A 81 0.10 12.47 7.49
N HIS A 82 0.44 13.71 7.86
CA HIS A 82 0.19 14.28 9.19
C HIS A 82 -1.06 15.18 9.22
N THR A 83 -1.58 15.52 8.04
CA THR A 83 -2.72 16.41 7.81
C THR A 83 -3.75 15.74 6.92
N THR A 84 -4.85 16.44 6.66
CA THR A 84 -5.93 16.04 5.75
C THR A 84 -5.78 16.63 4.35
N ASP A 85 -4.71 17.38 4.09
CA ASP A 85 -4.42 17.94 2.77
C ASP A 85 -3.56 16.95 1.99
N ILE A 86 -4.21 16.19 1.10
CA ILE A 86 -3.61 15.06 0.37
C ILE A 86 -3.81 15.27 -1.12
N SER A 87 -2.71 15.34 -1.87
CA SER A 87 -2.73 15.56 -3.31
C SER A 87 -3.24 14.34 -4.09
N ASN A 88 -3.89 14.58 -5.24
CA ASN A 88 -4.53 13.55 -6.08
C ASN A 88 -3.55 12.67 -6.88
N ASN A 89 -2.24 12.82 -6.70
CA ASN A 89 -1.21 11.96 -7.31
C ASN A 89 -0.69 10.89 -6.34
N ILE A 90 -1.11 10.90 -5.07
CA ILE A 90 -0.71 9.91 -4.08
C ILE A 90 -1.40 8.58 -4.36
N THR A 91 -0.63 7.50 -4.48
CA THR A 91 -1.19 6.15 -4.68
C THR A 91 -1.05 5.27 -3.45
N HIS A 92 -0.05 5.54 -2.60
CA HIS A 92 0.19 4.82 -1.36
C HIS A 92 0.17 5.80 -0.18
N LEU A 93 -0.93 5.81 0.55
CA LEU A 93 -1.15 6.72 1.66
C LEU A 93 -0.99 6.00 2.99
N LYS A 94 -0.13 6.53 3.86
CA LYS A 94 -0.02 6.13 5.25
C LYS A 94 -0.31 7.34 6.14
N PHE A 95 -1.30 7.25 7.03
CA PHE A 95 -1.47 8.26 8.06
C PHE A 95 -0.41 8.09 9.16
N SER A 96 0.09 9.21 9.68
CA SER A 96 1.13 9.24 10.72
C SER A 96 0.68 8.57 12.02
N TYR A 97 1.65 8.16 12.86
CA TYR A 97 1.41 7.39 14.09
C TYR A 97 0.30 8.00 14.99
N CYS A 98 0.32 9.33 15.17
CA CYS A 98 -0.61 10.09 16.02
C CYS A 98 -1.86 10.62 15.29
N PHE A 99 -2.06 10.27 14.02
CA PHE A 99 -3.22 10.76 13.28
C PHE A 99 -4.51 10.12 13.79
N ASN A 100 -5.41 10.95 14.34
CA ASN A 100 -6.74 10.55 14.80
C ASN A 100 -7.76 11.65 14.53
N LYS A 101 -7.79 12.15 13.28
CA LYS A 101 -8.74 13.17 12.82
C LYS A 101 -9.74 12.54 11.86
N SER A 102 -10.89 13.20 11.68
CA SER A 102 -11.87 12.81 10.66
C SER A 102 -11.21 12.71 9.27
N ILE A 103 -11.68 11.75 8.49
CA ILE A 103 -11.20 11.45 7.13
C ILE A 103 -12.28 11.69 6.06
N GLU A 104 -13.34 12.39 6.42
CA GLU A 104 -14.42 12.75 5.50
C GLU A 104 -13.87 13.53 4.30
N ASN A 105 -14.04 12.97 3.10
CA ASN A 105 -13.54 13.53 1.83
C ASN A 105 -12.02 13.81 1.82
N VAL A 106 -11.23 13.13 2.66
CA VAL A 106 -9.79 13.37 2.78
C VAL A 106 -8.97 12.52 1.82
N ILE A 107 -9.39 11.28 1.55
CA ILE A 107 -8.58 10.31 0.81
C ILE A 107 -8.87 10.43 -0.69
N PRO A 108 -7.88 10.79 -1.54
CA PRO A 108 -8.07 10.89 -2.98
C PRO A 108 -8.38 9.56 -3.66
N SER A 109 -9.10 9.60 -4.78
CA SER A 109 -9.42 8.42 -5.61
C SER A 109 -8.21 7.82 -6.36
N SER A 110 -7.03 8.44 -6.26
CA SER A 110 -5.77 7.87 -6.76
C SER A 110 -5.17 6.84 -5.79
N VAL A 111 -5.59 6.84 -4.53
CA VAL A 111 -5.04 5.96 -3.49
C VAL A 111 -5.49 4.53 -3.72
N THR A 112 -4.53 3.62 -3.85
CA THR A 112 -4.76 2.17 -3.99
C THR A 112 -4.35 1.41 -2.74
N HIS A 113 -3.38 1.93 -1.98
CA HIS A 113 -2.93 1.36 -0.72
C HIS A 113 -3.11 2.39 0.41
N LEU A 114 -3.91 2.04 1.41
CA LEU A 114 -4.25 2.89 2.53
C LEU A 114 -3.89 2.22 3.85
N LYS A 115 -3.06 2.90 4.65
CA LYS A 115 -2.71 2.48 6.01
C LYS A 115 -3.01 3.58 7.02
N PHE A 116 -3.78 3.27 8.05
CA PHE A 116 -4.05 4.19 9.14
C PHE A 116 -2.94 4.18 10.20
N GLY A 117 -2.83 5.31 10.91
CA GLY A 117 -1.91 5.51 12.02
C GLY A 117 -2.30 4.72 13.26
N HIS A 118 -1.37 4.50 14.18
CA HIS A 118 -1.56 3.69 15.39
C HIS A 118 -2.76 4.12 16.24
N TYR A 119 -2.92 5.44 16.43
CA TYR A 119 -4.00 6.01 17.25
C TYR A 119 -5.30 6.29 16.49
N PHE A 120 -5.40 5.92 15.22
CA PHE A 120 -6.61 6.17 14.44
C PHE A 120 -7.78 5.32 14.96
N ASN A 121 -8.84 5.98 15.41
CA ASN A 121 -10.08 5.35 15.85
C ASN A 121 -11.30 6.23 15.49
N GLN A 122 -11.34 6.72 14.25
CA GLN A 122 -12.47 7.52 13.74
C GLN A 122 -13.38 6.66 12.86
N PRO A 123 -14.68 7.00 12.74
CA PRO A 123 -15.59 6.35 11.81
C PRO A 123 -15.10 6.43 10.37
N ILE A 124 -15.34 5.36 9.61
CA ILE A 124 -14.83 5.21 8.23
C ILE A 124 -15.92 5.02 7.18
N GLN A 125 -17.19 5.03 7.60
CA GLN A 125 -18.32 4.83 6.70
C GLN A 125 -18.27 5.82 5.55
N ASN A 126 -18.33 5.32 4.31
CA ASN A 126 -18.24 6.10 3.06
C ASN A 126 -16.95 6.92 2.86
N ASN A 127 -15.92 6.75 3.68
CA ASN A 127 -14.70 7.55 3.64
C ASN A 127 -13.52 6.85 2.95
N VAL A 128 -13.63 5.56 2.65
CA VAL A 128 -12.61 4.81 1.90
C VAL A 128 -12.97 4.79 0.41
N PRO A 129 -12.14 5.33 -0.49
CA PRO A 129 -12.43 5.32 -1.92
C PRO A 129 -12.44 3.92 -2.54
N THR A 130 -13.22 3.74 -3.61
CA THR A 130 -13.31 2.48 -4.38
C THR A 130 -12.06 2.15 -5.20
N SER A 131 -11.04 3.00 -5.18
CA SER A 131 -9.72 2.73 -5.75
C SER A 131 -8.83 1.90 -4.82
N VAL A 132 -9.15 1.85 -3.51
CA VAL A 132 -8.36 1.17 -2.50
C VAL A 132 -8.48 -0.34 -2.66
N THR A 133 -7.35 -1.01 -2.84
CA THR A 133 -7.24 -2.47 -2.93
C THR A 133 -6.59 -3.08 -1.68
N HIS A 134 -5.72 -2.32 -1.01
CA HIS A 134 -5.07 -2.74 0.24
C HIS A 134 -5.41 -1.76 1.35
N LEU A 135 -6.04 -2.25 2.41
CA LEU A 135 -6.52 -1.47 3.53
C LEU A 135 -5.99 -2.04 4.84
N SER A 136 -5.32 -1.20 5.63
CA SER A 136 -4.82 -1.59 6.96
C SER A 136 -5.17 -0.55 8.01
N PHE A 137 -5.83 -0.99 9.09
CA PHE A 137 -6.22 -0.13 10.20
C PHE A 137 -5.12 0.02 11.25
N GLY A 138 -5.27 1.05 12.08
CA GLY A 138 -4.40 1.35 13.20
C GLY A 138 -4.63 0.43 14.40
N PHE A 139 -3.65 0.38 15.31
CA PHE A 139 -3.68 -0.44 16.53
C PHE A 139 -4.96 -0.22 17.35
N HIS A 140 -5.39 1.03 17.53
CA HIS A 140 -6.54 1.40 18.36
C HIS A 140 -7.88 1.41 17.62
N PHE A 141 -7.93 1.01 16.35
CA PHE A 141 -9.17 1.04 15.59
C PHE A 141 -10.16 0.00 16.09
N ASP A 142 -11.31 0.44 16.59
CA ASP A 142 -12.41 -0.41 17.05
C ASP A 142 -13.78 0.21 16.72
N GLN A 143 -13.90 0.75 15.49
CA GLN A 143 -15.15 1.32 15.01
C GLN A 143 -15.98 0.28 14.24
N PRO A 144 -17.32 0.38 14.25
CA PRO A 144 -18.18 -0.42 13.38
C PRO A 144 -17.78 -0.27 11.90
N ILE A 145 -17.90 -1.37 11.16
CA ILE A 145 -17.48 -1.47 9.75
C ILE A 145 -18.65 -1.73 8.79
N GLU A 146 -19.88 -1.51 9.25
CA GLU A 146 -21.09 -1.75 8.45
C GLU A 146 -21.04 -0.91 7.16
N ASN A 147 -21.06 -1.60 6.01
CA ASN A 147 -20.96 -0.99 4.67
C ASN A 147 -19.77 -0.03 4.49
N ALA A 148 -18.71 -0.16 5.29
CA ALA A 148 -17.62 0.80 5.31
C ALA A 148 -16.41 0.39 4.46
N ILE A 149 -16.30 -0.91 4.13
CA ILE A 149 -15.19 -1.44 3.32
C ILE A 149 -15.63 -1.58 1.85
N PRO A 150 -14.96 -0.91 0.89
CA PRO A 150 -15.33 -1.00 -0.53
C PRO A 150 -15.09 -2.39 -1.14
N ASN A 151 -15.88 -2.76 -2.15
CA ASN A 151 -15.75 -3.99 -2.95
C ASN A 151 -14.48 -4.05 -3.83
N SER A 152 -13.61 -3.03 -3.78
CA SER A 152 -12.31 -3.04 -4.43
C SER A 152 -11.21 -3.64 -3.54
N VAL A 153 -11.45 -3.73 -2.22
CA VAL A 153 -10.45 -4.19 -1.25
C VAL A 153 -10.24 -5.70 -1.40
N THR A 154 -8.99 -6.09 -1.62
CA THR A 154 -8.56 -7.49 -1.71
C THR A 154 -7.76 -7.92 -0.49
N HIS A 155 -7.02 -7.00 0.12
CA HIS A 155 -6.24 -7.23 1.34
C HIS A 155 -6.73 -6.30 2.44
N LEU A 156 -7.20 -6.90 3.53
CA LEU A 156 -7.79 -6.18 4.65
C LEU A 156 -7.12 -6.61 5.96
N SER A 157 -6.61 -5.65 6.70
CA SER A 157 -6.00 -5.89 8.02
C SER A 157 -6.63 -4.96 9.05
N PHE A 158 -7.19 -5.56 10.10
CA PHE A 158 -7.63 -4.86 11.30
C PHE A 158 -6.49 -4.78 12.32
N GLY A 159 -6.57 -3.78 13.19
CA GLY A 159 -5.55 -3.56 14.23
C GLY A 159 -5.85 -4.30 15.53
N PHE A 160 -4.86 -4.29 16.41
CA PHE A 160 -4.83 -4.99 17.70
C PHE A 160 -6.11 -4.91 18.54
N CYS A 161 -6.72 -3.72 18.66
CA CYS A 161 -7.90 -3.51 19.50
C CYS A 161 -9.23 -3.87 18.85
N PHE A 162 -9.27 -4.20 17.56
CA PHE A 162 -10.52 -4.39 16.82
C PHE A 162 -11.26 -5.66 17.29
N ASN A 163 -12.49 -5.49 17.78
CA ASN A 163 -13.34 -6.63 18.20
C ASN A 163 -14.81 -6.44 17.79
N GLN A 164 -15.04 -5.76 16.66
CA GLN A 164 -16.39 -5.57 16.11
C GLN A 164 -16.86 -6.75 15.29
N LYS A 165 -18.19 -6.90 15.18
CA LYS A 165 -18.81 -7.93 14.34
C LYS A 165 -18.46 -7.73 12.86
N ILE A 166 -17.97 -8.79 12.22
CA ILE A 166 -17.60 -8.78 10.80
C ILE A 166 -18.56 -9.55 9.90
N GLU A 167 -19.54 -10.25 10.47
CA GLU A 167 -20.54 -11.00 9.71
C GLU A 167 -21.28 -10.06 8.73
N GLY A 168 -21.26 -10.40 7.44
CA GLY A 168 -21.89 -9.61 6.38
C GLY A 168 -21.16 -8.32 5.99
N ASN A 169 -20.10 -7.93 6.71
CA ASN A 169 -19.38 -6.66 6.51
C ASN A 169 -18.06 -6.79 5.73
N ILE A 170 -17.62 -8.03 5.46
CA ILE A 170 -16.42 -8.28 4.65
C ILE A 170 -16.84 -8.47 3.18
N PRO A 171 -16.36 -7.62 2.25
CA PRO A 171 -16.65 -7.74 0.83
C PRO A 171 -16.20 -9.06 0.22
N SER A 172 -16.91 -9.54 -0.80
CA SER A 172 -16.53 -10.74 -1.57
C SER A 172 -15.26 -10.54 -2.42
N SER A 173 -14.71 -9.34 -2.51
CA SER A 173 -13.42 -9.08 -3.15
C SER A 173 -12.23 -9.44 -2.27
N VAL A 174 -12.43 -9.53 -0.94
CA VAL A 174 -11.35 -9.80 0.02
C VAL A 174 -10.86 -11.23 -0.14
N THR A 175 -9.55 -11.37 -0.27
CA THR A 175 -8.82 -12.64 -0.36
C THR A 175 -7.92 -12.89 0.83
N HIS A 176 -7.37 -11.81 1.41
CA HIS A 176 -6.50 -11.86 2.59
C HIS A 176 -7.10 -11.00 3.70
N LEU A 177 -7.35 -11.63 4.85
CA LEU A 177 -7.91 -10.99 6.03
C LEU A 177 -6.97 -11.21 7.23
N THR A 178 -6.56 -10.13 7.88
CA THR A 178 -5.83 -10.19 9.15
C THR A 178 -6.69 -9.66 10.28
N LEU A 179 -6.85 -10.47 11.32
CA LEU A 179 -7.57 -10.17 12.56
C LEU A 179 -6.59 -10.41 13.72
N ASP A 180 -6.33 -9.35 14.48
CA ASP A 180 -5.24 -9.31 15.46
C ASP A 180 -5.73 -9.72 16.86
N TYR A 181 -4.85 -9.64 17.85
CA TYR A 181 -4.94 -10.20 19.19
C TYR A 181 -6.29 -10.11 19.94
N HIS A 182 -6.98 -8.95 19.95
CA HIS A 182 -8.25 -8.82 20.70
C HIS A 182 -9.48 -9.31 19.95
N PHE A 183 -9.34 -9.71 18.69
CA PHE A 183 -10.49 -10.15 17.91
C PHE A 183 -10.97 -11.53 18.39
N ASP A 184 -12.23 -11.63 18.81
CA ASP A 184 -12.87 -12.89 19.22
C ASP A 184 -14.35 -12.92 18.80
N GLN A 185 -14.65 -12.43 17.59
CA GLN A 185 -16.01 -12.51 17.00
C GLN A 185 -16.13 -13.68 16.02
N PRO A 186 -17.34 -14.23 15.80
CA PRO A 186 -17.55 -15.34 14.87
C PRO A 186 -17.09 -15.04 13.44
N ILE A 187 -16.28 -15.95 12.88
CA ILE A 187 -15.74 -15.87 11.51
C ILE A 187 -16.38 -16.87 10.53
N ASN A 188 -17.32 -17.70 11.00
CA ASN A 188 -17.84 -18.84 10.23
C ASN A 188 -18.67 -18.45 8.99
N LYS A 189 -19.04 -17.17 8.87
CA LYS A 189 -19.82 -16.63 7.74
C LYS A 189 -18.99 -15.72 6.83
N LEU A 190 -17.66 -15.81 6.89
CA LEU A 190 -16.79 -15.11 5.96
C LEU A 190 -17.01 -15.58 4.51
N PRO A 191 -16.94 -14.68 3.52
CA PRO A 191 -17.03 -15.05 2.11
C PRO A 191 -16.02 -16.14 1.74
N LYS A 192 -16.37 -17.04 0.81
CA LYS A 192 -15.46 -18.10 0.32
C LYS A 192 -14.23 -17.55 -0.42
N THR A 193 -14.24 -16.28 -0.77
CA THR A 193 -13.14 -15.58 -1.44
C THR A 193 -11.95 -15.30 -0.52
N VAL A 194 -12.15 -15.20 0.80
CA VAL A 194 -11.11 -14.97 1.83
C VAL A 194 -10.18 -16.19 2.00
N THR A 195 -9.33 -16.48 1.03
CA THR A 195 -8.51 -17.71 1.03
C THR A 195 -7.50 -17.79 2.16
N GLN A 196 -7.09 -16.64 2.72
CA GLN A 196 -6.14 -16.59 3.84
C GLN A 196 -6.69 -15.70 4.96
N ILE A 197 -6.72 -16.26 6.17
CA ILE A 197 -7.15 -15.60 7.41
C ILE A 197 -5.99 -15.68 8.40
N ILE A 198 -5.40 -14.55 8.77
CA ILE A 198 -4.40 -14.48 9.83
C ILE A 198 -5.12 -14.21 11.15
N LEU A 199 -4.89 -15.07 12.14
CA LEU A 199 -5.49 -14.99 13.49
C LEU A 199 -4.44 -15.23 14.57
N ASP A 200 -4.59 -14.52 15.68
CA ASP A 200 -3.80 -14.75 16.89
C ASP A 200 -4.18 -16.07 17.58
N GLN A 201 -3.19 -16.76 18.16
CA GLN A 201 -3.38 -18.01 18.90
C GLN A 201 -4.35 -17.92 20.09
N LYS A 202 -4.68 -16.70 20.55
CA LYS A 202 -5.64 -16.49 21.65
C LYS A 202 -7.09 -16.40 21.21
N TYR A 203 -7.40 -16.49 19.91
CA TYR A 203 -8.79 -16.55 19.44
C TYR A 203 -9.51 -17.78 20.03
N MET A 204 -10.65 -17.58 20.69
CA MET A 204 -11.33 -18.63 21.48
C MET A 204 -12.67 -19.10 20.88
N THR A 205 -13.28 -18.28 20.03
CA THR A 205 -14.60 -18.56 19.47
C THR A 205 -14.57 -19.79 18.55
N PRO A 206 -15.59 -20.69 18.56
CA PRO A 206 -15.57 -21.90 17.74
C PRO A 206 -15.45 -21.64 16.23
N ILE A 207 -14.54 -22.38 15.58
CA ILE A 207 -14.28 -22.31 14.14
C ILE A 207 -14.82 -23.58 13.47
N SER A 208 -15.60 -23.40 12.41
CA SER A 208 -16.11 -24.50 11.59
C SER A 208 -15.00 -25.14 10.76
N GLU A 209 -15.16 -26.44 10.48
CA GLU A 209 -14.22 -27.22 9.65
C GLU A 209 -14.01 -26.64 8.24
N ILE A 210 -14.97 -25.87 7.73
CA ILE A 210 -14.89 -25.21 6.43
C ILE A 210 -13.91 -24.02 6.46
N VAL A 211 -13.78 -23.34 7.59
CA VAL A 211 -12.93 -22.15 7.74
C VAL A 211 -11.53 -22.51 8.22
N LEU A 212 -11.38 -23.54 9.04
CA LEU A 212 -10.09 -23.99 9.60
C LEU A 212 -8.93 -24.06 8.58
N PRO A 213 -9.10 -24.63 7.36
CA PRO A 213 -8.00 -24.74 6.40
C PRO A 213 -7.47 -23.41 5.85
N ARG A 214 -8.21 -22.32 6.07
CA ARG A 214 -7.89 -20.97 5.56
C ARG A 214 -7.07 -20.17 6.57
N ILE A 215 -6.89 -20.70 7.79
CA ILE A 215 -6.28 -19.98 8.90
C ILE A 215 -4.77 -20.18 8.93
N VAL A 216 -4.07 -19.07 9.14
CA VAL A 216 -2.65 -19.01 9.48
C VAL A 216 -2.55 -18.38 10.87
N TRP A 217 -2.04 -19.14 11.83
CA TRP A 217 -1.88 -18.67 13.21
C TRP A 217 -0.62 -17.82 13.37
N THR A 218 -0.71 -16.75 14.15
CA THR A 218 0.41 -15.90 14.58
C THR A 218 0.62 -15.94 16.08
#